data_AF-A0A943GLP1-F1
#
_entry.id   AF-A0A943GLP1-F1
#
_cell.length_a   1.000
_cell.length_b   1.000
_cell.length_c   1.000
_cell.angle_alpha   90.00
_cell.angle_beta   90.00
_cell.angle_gamma   90.00
#
_symmetry.space_group_name_H-M   'P 1'
#
loop_
_entity.id
_entity.type
_entity.pdbx_description
1 polymer ?
#
loop_
_entity_poly.entity_id
_entity_poly.type
_entity_poly.pdbx_seq_one_letter_code
_entity_poly.pdbx_strand_id
1 'polypeptide(L)'
;MDQEIIQKNGVYLCPKCGSKRVTEYFQAVLHKAKDVNTGTSINLRTNKPYKMSNREKAQMYDMATTEGVGCWSYECRKCGWSSQIYAE
;
A
#
# COMPACT_ATOMS: atom_id res chain seq x y z
N MET A 1 6.44 -8.29 25.01
CA MET A 1 5.32 -8.73 24.15
C MET A 1 4.88 -7.51 23.38
N ASP A 2 5.10 -7.52 22.07
CA ASP A 2 4.57 -6.46 21.21
C ASP A 2 3.04 -6.55 21.22
N GLN A 3 2.39 -5.43 21.49
CA GLN A 3 0.94 -5.38 21.52
C GLN A 3 0.42 -5.27 20.08
N GLU A 4 -0.43 -6.21 19.68
CA GLU A 4 -1.10 -6.23 18.39
C GLU A 4 -2.30 -5.27 18.35
N ILE A 5 -2.73 -4.89 17.14
CA ILE A 5 -3.91 -4.06 17.00
C ILE A 5 -5.17 -4.80 17.47
N ILE A 6 -6.11 -4.08 18.08
CA ILE A 6 -7.39 -4.66 18.48
C ILE A 6 -8.41 -4.43 17.36
N GLN A 7 -8.97 -5.49 16.79
CA GLN A 7 -10.09 -5.41 15.86
C GLN A 7 -11.38 -5.87 16.55
N LYS A 8 -12.41 -5.01 16.58
CA LYS A 8 -13.70 -5.32 17.19
C LYS A 8 -14.84 -4.79 16.33
N ASN A 9 -15.70 -5.67 15.82
CA ASN A 9 -16.84 -5.32 14.96
C ASN A 9 -16.45 -4.42 13.77
N GLY A 10 -15.34 -4.73 13.09
CA GLY A 10 -14.82 -3.94 11.97
C GLY A 10 -14.13 -2.62 12.36
N VAL A 11 -14.00 -2.32 13.66
CA VAL A 11 -13.31 -1.13 14.15
C VAL A 11 -11.93 -1.51 14.68
N TYR A 12 -10.90 -0.81 14.21
CA TYR A 12 -9.53 -0.93 14.70
C TYR A 12 -9.28 0.03 15.86
N LEU A 13 -8.70 -0.49 16.94
CA LEU A 13 -8.45 0.22 18.18
C LEU A 13 -6.99 0.09 18.60
N CYS A 14 -6.41 1.19 19.09
CA CYS A 14 -5.09 1.18 19.68
C CYS A 14 -5.06 0.32 20.95
N PRO A 15 -4.14 -0.65 21.07
CA PRO A 15 -4.06 -1.52 22.25
C PRO A 15 -3.59 -0.78 23.51
N LYS A 16 -2.87 0.35 23.38
CA LYS A 16 -2.38 1.12 24.52
C LYS A 16 -3.43 2.04 25.16
N CYS A 17 -4.26 2.69 24.35
CA CYS A 17 -5.15 3.75 24.83
C CYS A 17 -6.62 3.61 24.41
N GLY A 18 -6.97 2.55 23.68
CA GLY A 18 -8.33 2.28 23.19
C GLY A 18 -8.83 3.26 22.12
N SER A 19 -7.96 4.15 21.59
CA SER A 19 -8.38 5.14 20.60
C SER A 19 -8.69 4.50 19.25
N LYS A 20 -9.75 5.01 18.59
CA LYS A 20 -10.08 4.74 17.19
C LYS A 20 -9.21 5.50 16.19
N ARG A 21 -8.37 6.44 16.65
CA ARG A 21 -7.52 7.29 15.80
C ARG A 21 -6.26 6.51 15.41
N VAL A 22 -6.44 5.46 14.62
CA VAL A 22 -5.36 4.64 14.08
C VAL A 22 -5.21 4.94 12.58
N THR A 23 -3.97 5.09 12.12
CA THR A 23 -3.61 5.17 10.69
C THR A 23 -3.13 3.80 10.27
N GLU A 24 -3.55 3.34 9.10
CA GLU A 24 -2.90 2.23 8.40
C GLU A 24 -1.92 2.82 7.38
N TYR A 25 -0.68 2.36 7.43
CA TYR A 25 0.31 2.59 6.39
C TYR A 25 0.43 1.31 5.61
N PHE A 26 0.17 1.33 4.31
CA PHE A 26 0.24 0.15 3.47
C PHE A 26 1.07 0.42 2.20
N GLN A 27 1.58 -0.65 1.61
CA GLN A 27 2.29 -0.64 0.35
C GLN A 27 1.49 -1.40 -0.69
N ALA A 28 1.19 -0.73 -1.80
CA ALA A 28 0.57 -1.33 -2.97
C ALA A 28 1.56 -1.36 -4.14
N VAL A 29 1.50 -2.41 -4.96
CA VAL A 29 2.45 -2.60 -6.07
C VAL A 29 1.91 -1.99 -7.35
N LEU A 30 2.73 -1.18 -8.03
CA LEU A 30 2.46 -0.69 -9.37
C LEU A 30 3.18 -1.53 -10.41
N HIS A 31 2.41 -2.23 -11.25
CA HIS A 31 2.97 -2.98 -12.37
C HIS A 31 3.42 -2.03 -13.48
N LYS A 32 4.66 -2.22 -13.95
CA LYS A 32 5.25 -1.48 -15.06
C LYS A 32 5.88 -2.45 -16.04
N ALA A 33 5.59 -2.27 -17.32
CA ALA A 33 6.24 -3.02 -18.39
C ALA A 33 7.38 -2.20 -19.00
N LYS A 34 8.53 -2.84 -19.23
CA LYS A 34 9.67 -2.24 -19.93
C LYS A 34 10.31 -3.26 -20.87
N ASP A 35 10.92 -2.74 -21.93
CA ASP A 35 11.86 -3.49 -22.76
C ASP A 35 13.06 -3.90 -21.89
N VAL A 36 13.47 -5.17 -21.94
CA VAL A 36 14.57 -5.66 -21.10
C VAL A 36 15.93 -5.17 -21.59
N ASN A 37 16.10 -4.94 -22.89
CA ASN A 37 17.37 -4.56 -23.50
C ASN A 37 17.60 -3.04 -23.43
N THR A 38 16.55 -2.25 -23.65
CA THR A 38 16.64 -0.79 -23.68
C THR A 38 16.17 -0.11 -22.39
N GLY A 39 15.45 -0.83 -21.52
CA GLY A 39 14.84 -0.27 -20.31
C GLY A 39 13.64 0.65 -20.57
N THR A 40 13.25 0.83 -21.83
CA THR A 40 12.17 1.74 -22.24
C THR A 40 10.82 1.20 -21.79
N SER A 41 9.96 2.03 -21.19
CA SER A 41 8.58 1.64 -20.90
C SER A 41 7.81 1.35 -22.20
N ILE A 42 7.12 0.20 -22.26
CA ILE A 42 6.37 -0.24 -23.45
C ILE A 42 4.87 -0.25 -23.15
N ASN A 43 4.07 0.19 -24.11
CA ASN A 43 2.64 -0.11 -24.11
C ASN A 43 2.42 -1.53 -24.64
N LEU A 44 1.99 -2.44 -23.77
CA LEU A 44 1.82 -3.87 -24.11
C LEU A 44 0.80 -4.13 -25.24
N ARG A 45 -0.16 -3.22 -25.46
CA ARG A 45 -1.16 -3.37 -26.53
C ARG A 45 -0.60 -2.99 -27.90
N THR A 46 0.26 -1.98 -27.97
CA THR A 46 0.78 -1.45 -29.25
C THR A 46 2.22 -1.85 -29.52
N ASN A 47 2.90 -2.43 -28.53
CA ASN A 47 4.32 -2.75 -28.53
C ASN A 47 5.23 -1.57 -28.90
N LYS A 48 4.83 -0.35 -28.51
CA LYS A 48 5.58 0.88 -28.77
C LYS A 48 6.10 1.49 -27.48
N PRO A 49 7.22 2.25 -27.54
CA PRO A 49 7.64 3.12 -26.46
C PRO A 49 6.49 3.98 -25.96
N TYR A 50 6.32 4.04 -24.66
CA TYR A 50 5.17 4.67 -24.05
C TYR A 50 5.53 5.32 -22.72
N LYS A 51 5.01 6.51 -22.53
CA LYS A 51 5.14 7.28 -21.30
C LYS A 51 3.74 7.54 -20.76
N MET A 52 3.43 6.98 -19.60
CA MET A 52 2.17 7.24 -18.91
C MET A 52 2.01 8.74 -18.68
N SER A 53 0.84 9.26 -19.07
CA SER A 53 0.37 10.57 -18.66
C SER A 53 0.15 10.62 -17.14
N ASN A 54 0.05 11.82 -16.58
CA ASN A 54 -0.25 11.97 -15.15
C ASN A 54 -1.62 11.38 -14.78
N ARG A 55 -2.59 11.42 -15.71
CA ARG A 55 -3.91 10.81 -15.51
C ARG A 55 -3.81 9.29 -15.39
N GLU A 56 -3.05 8.64 -16.26
CA GLU A 56 -2.87 7.18 -16.22
C GLU A 56 -2.09 6.75 -14.98
N LYS A 57 -1.11 7.54 -14.54
CA LYS A 57 -0.40 7.27 -13.27
C LYS A 57 -1.34 7.34 -12.07
N ALA A 58 -2.22 8.35 -12.02
CA ALA A 58 -3.21 8.47 -10.96
C ALA A 58 -4.18 7.28 -10.97
N GLN A 59 -4.69 6.89 -12.14
CA GLN A 59 -5.54 5.72 -12.27
C GLN A 59 -4.84 4.43 -11.82
N MET A 60 -3.59 4.21 -12.20
CA MET A 60 -2.81 3.04 -11.75
C MET A 60 -2.58 3.05 -10.24
N TYR A 61 -2.39 4.22 -9.63
CA TYR A 61 -2.28 4.39 -8.18
C TYR A 61 -3.58 4.02 -7.48
N ASP A 62 -4.71 4.54 -7.94
CA ASP A 62 -6.03 4.27 -7.35
C ASP A 62 -6.45 2.80 -7.48
N MET A 63 -5.97 2.12 -8.53
CA MET A 63 -6.23 0.69 -8.77
C MET A 63 -5.24 -0.26 -8.07
N ALA A 64 -4.16 0.26 -7.48
CA ALA A 64 -3.12 -0.58 -6.88
C ALA A 64 -3.66 -1.28 -5.63
N THR A 65 -3.35 -2.58 -5.49
CA THR A 65 -3.77 -3.40 -4.35
C THR A 65 -2.58 -3.88 -3.52
N THR A 66 -2.84 -4.18 -2.25
CA THR A 66 -1.91 -4.84 -1.32
C THR A 66 -1.98 -6.37 -1.42
N GLU A 67 -3.00 -6.92 -2.10
CA GLU A 67 -3.29 -8.35 -2.13
C GLU A 67 -2.11 -9.17 -2.69
N GLY A 68 -1.59 -10.09 -1.88
CA GLY A 68 -0.55 -11.06 -2.22
C GLY A 68 0.88 -10.51 -2.31
N VAL A 69 1.09 -9.21 -2.06
CA VAL A 69 2.41 -8.55 -2.19
C VAL A 69 2.62 -7.36 -1.24
N GLY A 70 1.63 -7.02 -0.42
CA GLY A 70 1.60 -5.81 0.37
C GLY A 70 2.20 -5.98 1.76
N CYS A 71 2.87 -4.93 2.23
CA CYS A 71 3.22 -4.76 3.63
C CYS A 71 2.38 -3.64 4.23
N TRP A 72 1.96 -3.78 5.49
CA TRP A 72 1.28 -2.70 6.18
C TRP A 72 1.62 -2.63 7.67
N SER A 73 1.33 -1.50 8.30
CA SER A 73 1.50 -1.28 9.72
C SER A 73 0.46 -0.28 10.23
N TYR A 74 0.30 -0.23 11.55
CA TYR A 74 -0.65 0.66 12.19
C TYR A 74 0.06 1.65 13.12
N GLU A 75 -0.44 2.88 13.16
CA GLU A 75 0.02 3.90 14.12
C GLU A 75 -1.16 4.59 14.80
N CYS A 76 -1.11 4.70 16.13
CA CYS A 76 -2.06 5.47 16.89
C CYS A 76 -1.65 6.95 16.95
N ARG A 77 -2.41 7.80 16.27
CA ARG A 77 -2.21 9.26 16.28
C ARG A 77 -2.45 9.93 17.64
N LYS A 78 -3.00 9.21 18.63
CA LYS A 78 -3.24 9.74 19.99
C LYS A 78 -2.05 9.52 20.93
N CYS A 79 -1.40 8.36 20.86
CA CYS A 79 -0.37 7.97 21.84
C CYS A 79 0.95 7.50 21.23
N GLY A 80 1.07 7.53 19.89
CA GLY A 80 2.29 7.16 19.19
C GLY A 80 2.63 5.67 19.23
N TRP A 81 1.69 4.81 19.63
CA TRP A 81 1.87 3.36 19.47
C TRP A 81 1.95 3.01 17.99
N SER A 82 2.94 2.21 17.60
CA SER A 82 3.04 1.61 16.28
C SER A 82 3.10 0.10 16.39
N SER A 83 2.48 -0.61 15.46
CA SER A 83 2.56 -2.07 15.38
C SER A 83 3.89 -2.52 14.74
N GLN A 84 4.16 -3.81 14.80
CA GLN A 84 5.05 -4.47 13.84
C GLN A 84 4.52 -4.33 12.40
N ILE A 85 5.38 -4.63 11.42
CA ILE A 85 4.98 -4.71 10.01
C ILE A 85 4.28 -6.06 9.78
N TYR A 86 3.12 -6.02 9.16
CA TYR A 86 2.41 -7.17 8.60
C TYR A 86 2.76 -7.29 7.12
N ALA A 87 2.78 -8.52 6.61
CA ALA A 87 3.00 -8.83 5.21
C ALA A 87 2.21 -10.09 4.83
N GLU A 88 1.86 -10.20 3.55
CA GLU A 88 1.30 -11.40 2.91
C GLU A 88 2.36 -12.19 2.14
#